data_AF-A0A1G7IKT0-F1
#
_entry.id   AF-A0A1G7IKT0-F1
#
_cell.length_a   1.000
_cell.length_b   1.000
_cell.length_c   1.000
_cell.angle_alpha   90.00
_cell.angle_beta   90.00
_cell.angle_gamma   90.00
#
_symmetry.space_group_name_H-M   'P 1'
#
loop_
_entity.id
_entity.type
_entity.pdbx_description
1 polymer ?
#
loop_
_entity_poly.entity_id
_entity_poly.type
_entity_poly.pdbx_seq_one_letter_code
_entity_poly.pdbx_strand_id
1 'polypeptide(L)'
;MDGYSFSIAPSIRDFIKSLFPNAHPANNIFVGYDTKSNFEIYIGKLESQIYPALLGVDKKEDLNQLKEIQFIDTQTGHVLHKVTPRDEKI
;
A
#
# COMPACT_ATOMS: atom_id res chain seq x y z
N MET A 1 -1.34 5.04 21.47
CA MET A 1 -0.27 5.05 20.45
C MET A 1 -1.02 5.15 19.14
N ASP A 2 -0.92 6.29 18.49
CA ASP A 2 -1.75 6.60 17.33
C ASP A 2 -1.05 6.08 16.07
N GLY A 3 -1.83 5.76 15.04
CA GLY A 3 -1.30 5.08 13.87
C GLY A 3 -2.36 4.72 12.85
N TYR A 4 -1.89 4.29 11.67
CA TYR A 4 -2.74 3.77 10.61
C TYR A 4 -2.38 2.33 10.31
N SER A 5 -3.41 1.53 10.06
CA SER A 5 -3.27 0.15 9.57
C SER A 5 -3.53 0.10 8.08
N PHE A 6 -2.62 -0.50 7.34
CA PHE A 6 -2.76 -0.75 5.91
C PHE A 6 -2.89 -2.25 5.70
N SER A 7 -4.01 -2.66 5.11
CA SER A 7 -4.33 -4.05 4.86
C SER A 7 -4.70 -4.29 3.41
N ILE A 8 -4.47 -5.51 2.94
CA ILE A 8 -4.98 -5.97 1.64
C ILE A 8 -6.14 -6.94 1.84
N ALA A 9 -7.11 -6.91 0.93
CA ALA A 9 -8.16 -7.92 0.90
C ALA A 9 -7.59 -9.29 0.50
N PRO A 10 -8.21 -10.41 0.95
CA PRO A 10 -7.79 -11.76 0.55
C PRO A 10 -7.72 -11.96 -0.96
N SER A 11 -8.68 -11.41 -1.71
CA SER A 11 -8.68 -11.46 -3.19
C SER A 11 -7.48 -10.75 -3.81
N ILE A 12 -7.02 -9.65 -3.22
CA ILE A 12 -5.83 -8.91 -3.68
C ILE A 12 -4.56 -9.71 -3.38
N ARG A 13 -4.48 -10.38 -2.22
CA ARG A 13 -3.39 -11.29 -1.90
C ARG A 13 -3.27 -12.40 -2.95
N ASP A 14 -4.37 -13.04 -3.30
CA ASP A 14 -4.37 -14.12 -4.29
C ASP A 14 -4.01 -13.61 -5.69
N PHE A 15 -4.54 -12.45 -6.08
CA PHE A 15 -4.18 -11.77 -7.31
C PHE A 15 -2.67 -11.48 -7.39
N ILE A 16 -2.08 -10.90 -6.35
CA ILE A 16 -0.65 -10.57 -6.29
C ILE A 16 0.22 -11.82 -6.39
N LYS A 17 -0.15 -12.91 -5.70
CA LYS A 17 0.56 -14.18 -5.81
C LYS A 17 0.45 -14.82 -7.20
N SER A 18 -0.67 -14.63 -7.89
CA SER A 18 -0.84 -15.13 -9.27
C SER A 18 0.01 -14.36 -10.28
N LEU A 19 0.20 -13.05 -10.08
CA LEU A 19 1.04 -12.21 -10.93
C LEU A 19 2.53 -12.37 -10.61
N PHE A 20 2.85 -12.50 -9.32
CA PHE A 20 4.19 -12.56 -8.79
C PHE A 20 4.30 -13.80 -7.88
N PRO A 21 4.65 -14.98 -8.43
CA PRO A 21 4.67 -16.24 -7.68
C PRO A 21 5.58 -16.24 -6.44
N ASN A 22 6.63 -15.41 -6.45
CA ASN A 22 7.56 -15.24 -5.33
C ASN A 22 7.15 -14.13 -4.35
N ALA A 23 6.04 -13.43 -4.58
CA ALA A 23 5.63 -12.36 -3.69
C ALA A 23 5.18 -12.91 -2.32
N HIS A 24 5.55 -12.17 -1.28
CA HIS A 24 5.23 -12.46 0.11
C HIS A 24 4.33 -11.36 0.71
N PRO A 25 3.09 -11.19 0.23
CA PRO A 25 2.23 -10.12 0.69
C PRO A 25 1.87 -10.26 2.18
N ALA A 26 2.05 -9.18 2.93
CA ALA A 26 1.62 -9.08 4.31
C ALA A 26 0.09 -8.87 4.40
N ASN A 27 -0.54 -9.35 5.47
CA ASN A 27 -1.98 -9.12 5.68
C ASN A 27 -2.25 -7.68 6.10
N ASN A 28 -1.38 -7.16 6.96
CA ASN A 28 -1.51 -5.86 7.58
C ASN A 28 -0.12 -5.31 7.91
N ILE A 29 0.06 -4.01 7.73
CA ILE A 29 1.18 -3.23 8.26
C ILE A 29 0.61 -2.09 9.09
N PHE A 30 1.05 -1.99 10.35
CA PHE A 30 0.72 -0.87 11.21
C PHE A 30 1.86 0.13 11.24
N VAL A 31 1.56 1.39 10.95
CA VAL A 31 2.49 2.51 11.05
C VAL A 31 2.09 3.37 12.24
N GLY A 32 2.85 3.26 13.32
CA GLY A 32 2.69 4.12 14.49
C GLY A 32 3.40 5.46 14.31
N TYR A 33 2.84 6.52 14.89
CA TYR A 33 3.48 7.83 14.96
C TYR A 33 3.34 8.43 16.36
N ASP A 34 4.21 9.39 16.67
CA ASP A 34 4.12 10.16 17.91
C ASP A 34 3.14 11.34 17.72
N THR A 35 2.45 11.68 18.80
CA THR A 35 1.35 12.66 18.93
C THR A 35 1.64 14.08 18.40
N LYS A 36 2.88 14.40 18.01
CA LYS A 36 3.30 15.69 17.45
C LYS A 36 3.49 15.70 15.92
N SER A 37 3.26 14.58 15.25
CA SER A 37 3.42 14.48 13.80
C SER A 37 2.13 14.86 13.09
N ASN A 38 2.18 15.86 12.20
CA ASN A 38 1.11 16.20 11.26
C ASN A 38 0.95 15.06 10.22
N PHE A 39 0.51 13.89 10.66
CA PHE A 39 0.46 12.68 9.87
C PHE A 39 -0.44 12.82 8.64
N GLU A 40 -1.48 13.64 8.74
CA GLU A 40 -2.36 14.05 7.63
C GLU A 40 -1.59 14.66 6.45
N ILE A 41 -0.46 15.33 6.70
CA ILE A 41 0.42 15.89 5.66
C ILE A 41 1.23 14.79 4.97
N TYR A 42 1.45 13.64 5.63
CA TYR A 42 2.32 12.57 5.16
C TYR A 42 1.58 11.36 4.61
N ILE A 43 0.25 11.24 4.79
CA ILE A 43 -0.56 10.09 4.33
C ILE A 43 -0.26 9.71 2.88
N GLY A 44 -0.29 10.66 1.94
CA GLY A 44 -0.04 10.38 0.52
C GLY A 44 1.41 9.97 0.20
N LYS A 45 2.38 10.42 1.00
CA LYS A 45 3.79 10.01 0.86
C LYS A 45 4.03 8.63 1.48
N LEU A 46 3.31 8.31 2.54
CA LEU A 46 3.46 7.06 3.26
C LEU A 46 2.89 5.90 2.45
N GLU A 47 1.72 6.09 1.84
CA GLU A 47 1.08 5.08 1.00
C GLU A 47 2.03 4.54 -0.07
N SER A 48 2.81 5.42 -0.72
CA SER A 48 3.76 4.99 -1.75
C SER A 48 4.99 4.23 -1.23
N GLN A 49 5.33 4.41 0.05
CA GLN A 49 6.37 3.63 0.72
C GLN A 49 5.83 2.31 1.29
N ILE A 50 4.53 2.25 1.61
CA ILE A 50 3.91 1.10 2.25
C ILE A 50 3.51 0.02 1.24
N TYR A 51 2.95 0.37 0.08
CA TYR A 51 2.47 -0.66 -0.85
C TYR A 51 3.55 -1.67 -1.29
N PRO A 52 4.82 -1.29 -1.54
CA PRO A 52 5.84 -2.29 -1.89
C PRO A 52 6.08 -3.30 -0.76
N ALA A 53 6.16 -2.83 0.48
CA ALA A 53 6.34 -3.69 1.66
C ALA A 53 5.10 -4.54 1.94
N LEU A 54 3.91 -3.99 1.72
CA LEU A 54 2.64 -4.68 1.95
C LEU A 54 2.41 -5.79 0.91
N LEU A 55 2.76 -5.53 -0.35
CA LEU A 55 2.63 -6.49 -1.45
C LEU A 55 3.76 -7.52 -1.47
N GLY A 56 4.93 -7.17 -0.89
CA GLY A 56 6.04 -8.09 -0.68
C GLY A 56 6.62 -8.64 -1.99
N VAL A 57 6.68 -7.83 -3.04
CA VAL A 57 7.31 -8.24 -4.31
C VAL A 57 8.83 -8.15 -4.23
N ASP A 58 9.53 -9.05 -4.91
CA ASP A 58 11.01 -9.11 -4.88
C ASP A 58 11.68 -7.89 -5.52
N LYS A 59 11.10 -7.37 -6.60
CA LYS A 59 11.61 -6.23 -7.36
C LYS A 59 10.55 -5.14 -7.38
N LYS A 60 10.89 -3.94 -6.89
CA LYS A 60 9.95 -2.82 -6.87
C LYS A 60 9.46 -2.47 -8.29
N GLU A 61 10.30 -2.69 -9.29
CA GLU A 61 10.01 -2.45 -10.70
C GLU A 61 8.90 -3.35 -11.23
N ASP A 62 8.66 -4.52 -10.63
CA ASP A 62 7.58 -5.42 -11.02
C ASP A 62 6.20 -4.80 -10.75
N LEU A 63 6.12 -3.87 -9.78
CA LEU A 63 4.91 -3.11 -9.49
C LEU A 63 4.51 -2.20 -10.64
N ASN A 64 5.42 -1.89 -11.58
CA ASN A 64 5.08 -1.19 -12.82
C ASN A 64 4.13 -2.00 -13.70
N GLN A 65 3.92 -3.29 -13.46
CA GLN A 65 2.89 -4.06 -14.17
C GLN A 65 1.48 -3.72 -13.69
N LEU A 66 1.35 -3.17 -12.48
CA LEU A 66 0.08 -2.71 -11.92
C LEU A 66 -0.29 -1.36 -12.55
N LYS A 67 -1.57 -1.23 -12.96
CA LYS A 67 -2.08 -0.01 -13.57
C LYS A 67 -2.35 1.08 -12.53
N GLU A 68 -3.02 0.72 -11.45
CA GLU A 68 -3.42 1.64 -10.38
C GLU A 68 -3.55 0.83 -9.08
N ILE A 69 -3.10 1.41 -7.98
CA ILE A 69 -3.32 0.92 -6.62
C ILE A 69 -4.23 1.92 -5.93
N GLN A 70 -5.36 1.45 -5.41
CA GLN A 70 -6.33 2.28 -4.71
C GLN A 70 -6.25 2.00 -3.21
N PHE A 71 -6.09 3.07 -2.43
CA PHE A 71 -6.25 3.04 -0.99
C PHE A 71 -7.68 3.44 -0.67
N ILE A 72 -8.39 2.57 0.04
CA ILE A 72 -9.80 2.75 0.35
C ILE A 72 -10.00 2.81 1.85
N ASP A 73 -10.94 3.64 2.28
CA ASP A 73 -11.52 3.53 3.61
C ASP A 73 -12.41 2.29 3.65
N THR A 74 -12.04 1.33 4.49
CA THR A 74 -12.77 0.05 4.63
C THR A 74 -14.18 0.18 5.20
N GLN A 75 -14.50 1.29 5.88
CA GLN A 75 -15.83 1.51 6.47
C GLN A 75 -16.80 2.14 5.46
N THR A 76 -16.31 3.12 4.69
CA THR A 76 -17.14 3.88 3.74
C THR A 76 -17.02 3.39 2.30
N GLY A 77 -15.97 2.64 1.97
CA GLY A 77 -15.62 2.26 0.61
C GLY A 77 -15.07 3.40 -0.24
N HIS A 78 -14.87 4.58 0.34
CA HIS A 78 -14.36 5.74 -0.39
C HIS A 78 -12.88 5.57 -0.70
N VAL A 79 -12.50 5.95 -1.92
CA VAL A 79 -11.09 6.01 -2.32
C VAL A 79 -10.46 7.21 -1.63
N LEU A 80 -9.48 6.94 -0.76
CA LEU A 80 -8.69 7.95 -0.06
C LEU A 80 -7.55 8.45 -0.95
N HIS A 81 -6.90 7.53 -1.64
CA HIS A 81 -5.74 7.83 -2.49
C HIS A 81 -5.56 6.81 -3.62
N LYS A 82 -4.79 7.22 -4.63
CA LYS A 82 -4.50 6.43 -5.83
C LYS A 82 -3.04 6.59 -6.20
N VAL A 83 -2.36 5.47 -6.44
CA VAL A 83 -0.96 5.43 -6.87
C VAL A 83 -0.85 4.69 -8.19
N THR A 84 -0.12 5.26 -9.15
CA THR A 84 0.29 4.60 -10.38
C THR A 84 1.79 4.32 -10.28
N PRO A 85 2.23 3.06 -10.06
CA PRO A 85 3.64 2.74 -9.82
C PRO A 85 4.58 3.19 -10.94
N ARG A 86 4.09 3.27 -12.18
CA ARG A 86 4.86 3.69 -13.36
C ARG A 86 5.29 5.16 -13.35
N ASP A 87 4.57 6.02 -12.64
CA ASP A 87 4.72 7.48 -12.73
C ASP A 87 5.55 8.07 -11.58
N GLU A 88 5.96 7.26 -10.59
CA GLU A 88 6.93 7.67 -9.56
C GLU A 88 8.34 7.73 -10.15
N LYS A 89 8.62 8.74 -10.98
CA LYS A 89 9.99 9.22 -11.18
C LYS A 89 10.42 9.93 -9.88
N ILE A 90 11.34 9.31 -9.15
CA ILE A 90 12.14 9.96 -8.10
C ILE A 90 12.96 11.08 -8.72
#